data_AF-A0A8S2FDG8-F1
#
_entry.id   AF-A0A8S2FDG8-F1
#
_cell.length_a   1.000
_cell.length_b   1.000
_cell.length_c   1.000
_cell.angle_alpha   90.00
_cell.angle_beta   90.00
_cell.angle_gamma   90.00
#
_symmetry.space_group_name_H-M   'P 1'
#
loop_
_entity.id
_entity.type
_entity.pdbx_description
1 polymer ?
#
loop_
_entity_poly.entity_id
_entity_poly.type
_entity_poly.pdbx_seq_one_letter_code
_entity_poly.pdbx_strand_id
1 'polypeptide(L)'
;HLDSLPCADYYERSYMHRDVVTHCLVTKTDFLITGSADGHIKFWKILTVEYVKMQATLSSYQQQQQQLSASSKEQQINGAKGISGDVQTSGGPLEFVNII
;
A
#
# COMPACT_ATOMS: atom_id res chain seq x y z
N HIS A 1 2.77 -10.16 -36.61
CA HIS A 1 1.33 -10.13 -36.18
C HIS A 1 1.08 -9.11 -35.06
N LEU A 2 2.10 -8.42 -34.55
CA LEU A 2 1.94 -7.29 -33.62
C LEU A 2 2.20 -5.95 -34.29
N ASP A 3 2.73 -6.00 -35.50
CA ASP A 3 3.23 -4.87 -36.29
C ASP A 3 2.09 -3.98 -36.80
N SER A 4 0.84 -4.39 -36.59
CA SER A 4 -0.38 -3.67 -36.94
C SER A 4 -1.07 -3.01 -35.75
N LEU A 5 -0.48 -3.06 -34.55
CA LEU A 5 -0.97 -2.26 -33.43
C LEU A 5 -0.57 -0.80 -33.67
N PRO A 6 -1.47 0.17 -33.45
CA PRO A 6 -1.08 1.57 -33.48
C PRO A 6 0.09 1.76 -32.51
N CYS A 7 1.16 2.38 -32.99
CA CYS A 7 2.30 2.78 -32.16
C CYS A 7 1.80 3.88 -31.21
N ALA A 8 1.23 3.47 -30.09
CA ALA A 8 0.80 4.35 -29.02
C ALA A 8 1.43 3.84 -27.73
N ASP A 9 1.98 4.76 -26.94
CA ASP A 9 2.73 4.49 -25.70
C ASP A 9 1.91 3.74 -24.63
N TYR A 10 0.62 3.50 -24.87
CA TYR A 10 -0.34 2.90 -23.95
C TYR A 10 -0.58 1.40 -24.16
N TYR A 11 0.03 0.77 -25.18
CA TYR A 11 -0.14 -0.66 -25.42
C TYR A 11 1.07 -1.44 -24.90
N GLU A 12 0.85 -2.14 -23.79
CA GLU A 12 1.78 -3.13 -23.25
C GLU A 12 1.19 -4.53 -23.41
N ARG A 13 2.04 -5.52 -23.70
CA ARG A 13 1.63 -6.93 -23.67
C ARG A 13 1.69 -7.47 -22.25
N SER A 14 0.55 -7.89 -21.73
CA SER A 14 0.46 -8.65 -20.49
C SER A 14 0.69 -10.16 -20.73
N TYR A 15 1.56 -10.78 -19.93
CA TYR A 15 1.80 -12.24 -19.93
C TYR A 15 1.07 -12.97 -18.80
N MET A 16 -0.07 -12.42 -18.37
CA MET A 16 -0.68 -12.88 -17.12
C MET A 16 -1.51 -14.17 -17.26
N HIS A 17 -2.06 -14.44 -18.44
CA HIS A 17 -2.63 -15.76 -18.75
C HIS A 17 -1.53 -16.68 -19.28
N ARG A 18 -1.56 -17.95 -18.89
CA ARG A 18 -0.54 -18.95 -19.29
C ARG A 18 -0.81 -19.52 -20.68
N ASP A 19 -2.06 -19.42 -21.13
CA ASP A 19 -2.52 -19.88 -22.43
C ASP A 19 -3.38 -18.80 -23.13
N VAL A 20 -3.77 -19.06 -24.38
CA VAL A 20 -4.52 -18.16 -25.26
C VAL A 20 -5.81 -17.68 -24.58
N VAL A 21 -5.97 -16.36 -24.52
CA VAL A 21 -7.22 -15.74 -24.06
C VAL A 21 -8.30 -15.99 -25.11
N THR A 22 -9.39 -16.64 -24.71
CA THR A 22 -10.50 -17.04 -25.58
C THR A 22 -11.74 -16.16 -25.38
N HIS A 23 -11.86 -15.50 -24.22
CA HIS A 23 -13.03 -14.69 -23.87
C HIS A 23 -12.60 -13.39 -23.21
N CYS A 24 -13.27 -12.29 -23.57
CA CYS A 24 -13.08 -10.96 -22.96
C CYS A 24 -14.44 -10.29 -22.75
N LEU A 25 -14.70 -9.75 -21.57
CA LEU A 25 -15.92 -9.02 -21.23
C LEU A 25 -15.57 -7.79 -20.38
N VAL A 26 -16.16 -6.63 -20.69
CA VAL A 26 -16.10 -5.44 -19.84
C VAL A 26 -17.43 -5.25 -19.14
N THR A 27 -17.42 -5.07 -17.82
CA THR A 27 -18.61 -4.82 -17.02
C THR A 27 -18.88 -3.31 -16.90
N LYS A 28 -20.11 -2.95 -16.53
CA LYS A 28 -20.48 -1.57 -16.16
C LYS A 28 -19.84 -1.09 -14.85
N THR A 29 -19.20 -1.99 -14.11
CA THR A 29 -18.56 -1.74 -12.81
C THR A 29 -17.04 -1.65 -12.96
N ASP A 30 -16.56 -1.30 -14.15
CA ASP A 30 -15.13 -1.11 -14.48
C ASP A 30 -14.27 -2.35 -14.22
N PHE A 31 -14.79 -3.53 -14.55
CA PHE A 31 -13.99 -4.74 -14.59
C PHE A 31 -13.84 -5.24 -16.03
N LEU A 32 -12.59 -5.51 -16.42
CA LEU A 32 -12.30 -6.39 -17.54
C LEU A 32 -12.20 -7.82 -16.97
N ILE A 33 -12.90 -8.76 -17.59
CA ILE A 33 -12.88 -10.18 -17.26
C ILE A 33 -12.33 -10.93 -18.47
N THR A 34 -11.31 -11.76 -18.26
CA THR A 34 -10.70 -12.54 -19.34
C THR A 34 -10.65 -14.02 -19.00
N GLY A 35 -11.06 -14.87 -19.94
CA GLY A 35 -10.98 -16.33 -19.84
C GLY A 35 -9.96 -16.90 -20.83
N SER A 36 -9.18 -17.89 -20.40
CA SER A 36 -8.15 -18.57 -21.21
C SER A 36 -8.56 -19.99 -21.58
N ALA A 37 -7.94 -20.54 -22.63
CA ALA A 37 -8.17 -21.90 -23.12
C ALA A 37 -7.81 -22.99 -22.09
N ASP A 38 -6.89 -22.69 -21.17
CA ASP A 38 -6.51 -23.55 -20.05
C ASP A 38 -7.55 -23.57 -18.91
N GLY A 39 -8.65 -22.81 -19.05
CA GLY A 39 -9.75 -22.73 -18.08
C GLY A 39 -9.59 -21.67 -17.00
N HIS A 40 -8.53 -20.85 -17.02
CA HIS A 40 -8.36 -19.78 -16.04
C HIS A 40 -9.16 -18.51 -16.39
N ILE A 41 -9.79 -17.91 -15.38
CA ILE A 41 -10.50 -16.62 -15.47
C ILE A 41 -9.77 -15.59 -14.61
N LYS A 42 -9.56 -14.39 -15.14
CA LYS A 42 -8.95 -13.26 -14.42
C LYS A 42 -9.86 -12.05 -14.44
N PHE A 43 -9.83 -11.30 -13.34
CA PHE A 43 -10.57 -10.07 -13.13
C PHE A 43 -9.59 -8.91 -13.00
N TRP A 44 -9.81 -7.87 -13.79
CA TRP A 44 -8.95 -6.71 -13.87
C TRP A 44 -9.80 -5.49 -13.56
N LYS A 45 -9.42 -4.73 -12.53
CA LYS A 45 -10.08 -3.45 -12.27
C LYS A 45 -9.53 -2.42 -13.25
N ILE A 46 -10.40 -1.84 -14.05
CA ILE A 46 -10.07 -0.73 -14.96
C ILE A 46 -10.03 0.53 -14.11
N LEU A 47 -8.87 1.18 -14.06
CA LEU A 47 -8.68 2.43 -13.34
C LEU A 47 -8.27 3.51 -14.33
N THR A 48 -8.82 4.71 -14.17
CA THR A 48 -8.36 5.87 -14.94
C THR A 48 -7.02 6.36 -14.42
N VAL A 49 -6.25 7.02 -15.28
CA VAL A 49 -4.93 7.57 -14.91
C VAL A 49 -5.08 8.61 -13.79
N GLU A 50 -6.14 9.40 -13.85
CA GLU A 50 -6.50 10.41 -12.85
C GLU A 50 -6.80 9.75 -11.50
N TYR A 51 -7.55 8.64 -11.50
CA TYR A 51 -7.84 7.90 -10.27
C TYR A 51 -6.56 7.36 -9.63
N VAL A 52 -5.66 6.78 -10.41
CA VAL A 52 -4.38 6.25 -9.91
C VAL A 52 -3.51 7.36 -9.32
N LYS A 53 -3.39 8.49 -10.04
CA LYS A 53 -2.64 9.67 -9.56
C LYS A 53 -3.24 10.23 -8.27
N MET A 54 -4.56 10.41 -8.22
CA MET A 54 -5.26 10.91 -7.05
C MET A 54 -5.06 9.99 -5.85
N GLN A 55 -5.18 8.67 -6.03
CA GLN A 55 -4.96 7.71 -4.96
C GLN A 55 -3.53 7.78 -4.41
N ALA A 56 -2.53 7.91 -5.27
CA ALA A 56 -1.14 8.07 -4.85
C ALA A 56 -0.94 9.36 -4.03
N THR A 57 -1.49 10.49 -4.48
CA THR A 57 -1.44 11.75 -3.74
C THR A 57 -2.12 11.66 -2.38
N LEU A 58 -3.30 11.04 -2.31
CA LEU A 58 -4.03 10.84 -1.05
C LEU A 58 -3.23 9.98 -0.07
N SER A 59 -2.62 8.90 -0.56
CA SER A 59 -1.76 8.03 0.26
C SER A 59 -0.56 8.80 0.85
N SER A 60 0.09 9.66 0.05
CA SER A 60 1.19 10.49 0.53
C SER A 60 0.75 11.50 1.60
N TYR A 61 -0.41 12.13 1.42
CA TYR A 61 -0.97 13.05 2.41
C TYR A 61 -1.26 12.36 3.74
N GLN A 62 -1.88 11.17 3.70
CA GLN A 62 -2.18 10.39 4.89
C GLN A 62 -0.91 10.01 5.68
N GLN A 63 0.16 9.63 4.98
CA GLN A 63 1.45 9.35 5.61
C GLN A 63 2.02 10.58 6.31
N GLN A 64 1.94 11.76 5.68
CA GLN A 64 2.39 13.01 6.30
C GLN A 64 1.60 13.33 7.57
N GLN A 65 0.28 13.14 7.57
CA GLN A 65 -0.54 13.36 8.77
C GLN A 65 -0.15 12.41 9.92
N GLN A 66 0.14 11.15 9.59
CA GLN A 66 0.62 10.19 10.58
C GLN A 66 1.98 10.59 11.16
N GLN A 67 2.92 11.01 10.32
CA GLN A 67 4.25 11.46 10.76
C GLN A 67 4.18 12.71 11.64
N LEU A 68 3.36 13.71 11.27
CA LEU A 68 3.12 14.90 12.08
C LEU A 68 2.57 14.51 13.46
N SER A 69 1.59 13.60 13.49
CA SER A 69 1.00 13.12 14.74
C SER A 69 1.99 12.33 15.62
N ALA A 70 2.93 11.60 15.00
CA ALA A 70 3.96 10.86 15.72
C ALA A 70 5.03 11.79 16.29
N SER A 71 5.48 12.77 15.50
CA SER A 71 6.47 13.76 15.93
C SER A 71 5.96 14.64 17.10
N SER A 72 4.68 15.03 17.09
CA SER A 72 4.07 15.73 18.22
C SER A 72 4.06 14.91 19.51
N LYS A 73 3.89 13.58 19.43
CA LYS A 73 3.95 12.69 20.61
C LYS A 73 5.38 12.53 21.12
N GLU A 74 6.37 12.43 20.24
CA GLU A 74 7.78 12.32 20.63
C GLU A 74 8.30 13.56 21.35
N GLN A 75 7.89 14.76 20.91
CA GLN A 75 8.26 16.01 21.59
C GLN A 75 7.72 16.07 23.03
N GLN A 76 6.50 15.59 23.27
CA GLN A 76 5.93 15.51 24.62
C GLN A 76 6.69 14.52 25.52
N ILE A 77 7.11 13.37 24.97
CA ILE A 77 7.89 12.37 25.70
C ILE A 77 9.28 12.91 26.07
N ASN A 78 9.94 13.62 25.15
CA ASN A 78 11.26 14.20 25.42
C ASN A 78 11.20 15.38 26.40
N GLY A 79 10.11 16.15 26.41
CA GLY A 79 9.86 17.19 27.42
C GLY A 79 9.65 16.62 28.83
N ALA A 80 9.06 15.43 28.95
CA ALA A 80 8.88 14.75 30.23
C ALA A 80 10.18 14.15 30.81
N LYS A 81 11.21 13.91 29.99
CA LYS A 81 12.50 13.36 30.42
C LYS A 81 13.48 14.40 31.01
N GLY A 82 13.13 15.68 31.06
CA GLY A 82 13.99 16.77 31.55
C GLY A 82 13.96 17.04 33.06
N ILE A 83 13.23 16.26 33.86
CA ILE A 83 13.10 16.45 35.32
C ILE A 83 13.55 15.21 36.09
N SER A 84 14.79 14.75 35.91
CA SER A 84 15.42 13.89 36.91
C SER A 84 16.04 14.78 38.00
N GLY A 85 15.19 15.31 38.88
CA GLY A 85 15.64 15.67 40.22
C GLY A 85 15.93 14.38 40.98
N ASP A 86 17.09 14.32 41.63
CA ASP A 86 17.57 13.17 42.38
C ASP A 86 16.52 12.69 43.40
N VAL A 87 15.81 11.61 43.09
CA VAL A 87 15.10 10.82 44.10
C VAL A 87 16.07 9.77 44.61
N GLN A 88 16.60 10.06 45.79
CA GLN A 88 17.37 9.13 46.61
C GLN A 88 16.48 7.92 46.94
N THR A 89 16.55 6.88 46.12
CA THR A 89 15.96 5.57 46.43
C THR A 89 17.02 4.77 47.20
N SER A 90 16.81 4.67 48.52
CA SER A 90 17.50 3.70 49.35
C SER A 90 17.19 2.29 48.84
N GLY A 91 18.24 1.56 48.46
CA GLY A 91 18.17 0.35 47.65
C GLY A 91 17.52 -0.88 48.28
N GLY A 92 17.03 -1.75 47.39
CA GLY A 92 16.81 -3.18 47.55
C GLY A 92 16.84 -3.83 46.15
N PRO A 93 17.47 -5.01 45.97
CA PRO A 93 17.90 -5.48 44.65
C PRO A 93 16.77 -6.03 43.76
N LEU A 94 17.04 -5.88 42.48
CA LEU A 94 16.30 -6.29 41.28
C LEU A 94 15.93 -7.77 41.28
N GLU A 95 14.71 -8.10 40.88
CA GLU A 95 14.39 -9.36 40.21
C GLU A 95 13.35 -9.07 39.12
N PHE A 96 13.71 -9.42 37.89
CA PHE A 96 12.91 -9.29 36.68
C PHE A 96 11.82 -10.36 36.68
N VAL A 97 10.58 -10.00 36.36
CA VAL A 97 9.62 -10.98 35.82
C VAL A 97 8.89 -10.36 34.63
N ASN A 98 9.35 -10.73 33.43
CA ASN A 98 8.51 -10.71 32.23
C ASN A 98 7.54 -11.89 32.36
N ILE A 99 6.24 -11.63 32.32
CA ILE A 99 5.23 -12.66 32.07
C ILE A 99 4.79 -12.50 30.61
N ILE A 100 5.08 -13.56 29.87
CA ILE A 100 4.59 -13.99 28.54
C ILE A 100 3.22 -13.47 28.15
#